data_AF-K2RT45-F1
#
_entry.id   AF-K2RT45-F1
#
_cell.length_a   1.000
_cell.length_b   1.000
_cell.length_c   1.000
_cell.angle_alpha   90.00
_cell.angle_beta   90.00
_cell.angle_gamma   90.00
#
_symmetry.space_group_name_H-M   'P 1'
#
loop_
_entity.id
_entity.type
_entity.pdbx_description
1 polymer ?
#
loop_
_entity_poly.entity_id
_entity_poly.type
_entity_poly.pdbx_seq_one_letter_code
_entity_poly.pdbx_strand_id
1 'polypeptide(L)'
;MTAKVYPEEMISTGISAIDTMNSIARGQKIPIFSAAGLPHNEIAAQICRQASLVKPTKGIHDDHEDNFSIVFGAMGVNLETSRFFTRDFEENGSMERVTLFLNLANDPTIERIITPRLALTTAEYYAYQLEKHVLVILTDLSSYCDALREVSAAREEVPGRRGYPGYMYTDLSTIYERAGRVEGRNGSITQIPILTMPNDDITHPIPDLTGYITEGQIFVDRQLDNKGIYPPINVLPSLSRLMKSAIGEKHTRKDHGDVSNQLYAKYAIGRDAAAMKAVVGEEALSPEDKLSLEFLDKFEKTFVSQSPYEARTIFESLDLAWSLLRIFPKDLLNRIPAKVLDEFYQRRADERKQRRGNKDTRDNEVDGENQQQQQQNGEGNLVDV
;
A
#
# COMPACT_ATOMS: atom_id res chain seq x y z
N MET A 1 31.40 -3.62 -10.41
CA MET A 1 30.03 -4.17 -10.22
C MET A 1 29.58 -4.05 -8.75
N THR A 2 30.13 -3.11 -7.97
CA THR A 2 30.00 -3.06 -6.50
C THR A 2 29.21 -1.86 -5.98
N ALA A 3 28.52 -1.10 -6.84
CA ALA A 3 27.93 0.18 -6.46
C ALA A 3 26.45 0.13 -6.04
N LYS A 4 25.76 -1.04 -6.06
CA LYS A 4 24.35 -1.13 -5.64
C LYS A 4 24.28 -1.45 -4.15
N VAL A 5 23.52 -0.65 -3.40
CA VAL A 5 23.21 -0.90 -2.00
C VAL A 5 21.88 -1.64 -1.91
N TYR A 6 21.81 -2.58 -0.98
CA TYR A 6 20.59 -3.36 -0.76
C TYR A 6 19.46 -2.44 -0.24
N PRO A 7 18.24 -2.52 -0.80
CA PRO A 7 17.10 -1.75 -0.32
C PRO A 7 16.77 -2.05 1.15
N GLU A 8 16.86 -1.01 1.97
CA GLU A 8 16.50 -0.98 3.38
C GLU A 8 15.62 0.25 3.62
N GLU A 9 14.86 0.23 4.72
CA GLU A 9 13.81 1.22 5.05
C GLU A 9 12.52 1.05 4.24
N MET A 10 11.39 1.24 4.91
CA MET A 10 10.06 1.15 4.34
C MET A 10 9.56 2.54 3.90
N ILE A 11 8.87 2.58 2.77
CA ILE A 11 8.05 3.73 2.36
C ILE A 11 6.63 3.50 2.89
N SER A 12 6.06 4.47 3.60
CA SER A 12 4.65 4.43 3.99
C SER A 12 3.84 4.96 2.82
N THR A 13 2.97 4.10 2.27
CA THR A 13 2.05 4.48 1.19
C THR A 13 0.74 5.02 1.73
N GLY A 14 0.46 4.83 3.02
CA GLY A 14 -0.80 5.20 3.66
C GLY A 14 -1.91 4.18 3.45
N ILE A 15 -1.70 3.17 2.59
CA ILE A 15 -2.67 2.11 2.28
C ILE A 15 -2.37 0.87 3.14
N SER A 16 -3.28 0.51 4.06
CA SER A 16 -3.04 -0.59 5.01
C SER A 16 -2.69 -1.93 4.34
N ALA A 17 -3.35 -2.26 3.23
CA ALA A 17 -3.10 -3.50 2.49
C ALA A 17 -1.71 -3.57 1.86
N ILE A 18 -1.16 -2.44 1.40
CA ILE A 18 0.20 -2.38 0.86
C ILE A 18 1.19 -2.34 2.03
N ASP A 19 1.00 -1.43 2.97
CA ASP A 19 1.97 -1.16 4.04
C ASP A 19 2.18 -2.36 4.98
N THR A 20 1.12 -3.14 5.27
CA THR A 20 1.19 -4.27 6.22
C THR A 20 1.43 -5.63 5.55
N MET A 21 0.85 -5.86 4.38
CA MET A 21 0.91 -7.18 3.72
C MET A 21 2.01 -7.26 2.66
N ASN A 22 2.31 -6.14 2.00
CA ASN A 22 3.20 -6.07 0.85
C ASN A 22 4.12 -4.85 0.94
N SER A 23 4.75 -4.65 2.11
CA SER A 23 5.52 -3.44 2.40
C SER A 23 6.56 -3.16 1.32
N ILE A 24 6.66 -1.88 0.92
CA ILE A 24 7.55 -1.43 -0.14
C ILE A 24 8.84 -0.91 0.47
N ALA A 25 9.97 -1.51 0.09
CA ALA A 25 11.30 -1.07 0.47
C ALA A 25 11.75 0.10 -0.41
N ARG A 26 12.57 0.98 0.15
CA ARG A 26 13.13 2.12 -0.56
C ARG A 26 14.18 1.68 -1.60
N GLY A 27 13.93 1.99 -2.87
CA GLY A 27 14.73 1.48 -4.00
C GLY A 27 14.15 0.23 -4.66
N GLN A 28 13.02 -0.28 -4.17
CA GLN A 28 12.34 -1.45 -4.75
C GLN A 28 11.62 -1.10 -6.06
N LYS A 29 11.47 -2.10 -6.92
CA LYS A 29 10.58 -2.07 -8.08
C LYS A 29 9.38 -3.00 -7.85
N ILE A 30 8.20 -2.43 -7.64
CA ILE A 30 6.97 -3.17 -7.36
C ILE A 30 5.81 -2.70 -8.25
N PRO A 31 5.34 -3.52 -9.20
CA PRO A 31 4.27 -3.15 -10.11
C PRO A 31 2.89 -3.25 -9.45
N ILE A 32 1.93 -2.52 -10.00
CA ILE A 32 0.49 -2.72 -9.75
C ILE A 32 -0.11 -3.37 -11.00
N PHE A 33 -0.60 -4.60 -10.83
CA PHE A 33 -1.34 -5.34 -11.85
C PHE A 33 -2.81 -5.03 -11.69
N SER A 34 -3.36 -4.32 -12.67
CA SER A 34 -4.76 -3.92 -12.73
C SER A 34 -5.45 -4.53 -13.94
N ALA A 35 -6.72 -4.22 -14.11
CA ALA A 35 -7.51 -4.55 -15.28
C ALA A 35 -8.35 -3.37 -15.74
N ALA A 36 -8.84 -3.46 -16.98
CA ALA A 36 -9.65 -2.40 -17.57
C ALA A 36 -10.91 -2.15 -16.73
N GLY A 37 -11.15 -0.88 -16.40
CA GLY A 37 -12.26 -0.44 -15.56
C GLY A 37 -12.04 -0.51 -14.05
N LEU A 38 -10.91 -1.04 -13.57
CA LEU A 38 -10.58 -1.02 -12.14
C LEU A 38 -9.95 0.31 -11.71
N PRO A 39 -10.07 0.71 -10.42
CA PRO A 39 -9.66 2.04 -9.95
C PRO A 39 -8.15 2.17 -9.67
N HIS A 40 -7.31 1.76 -10.63
CA HIS A 40 -5.85 1.83 -10.49
C HIS A 40 -5.29 3.24 -10.55
N ASN A 41 -5.97 4.15 -11.25
CA ASN A 41 -5.56 5.55 -11.32
C ASN A 41 -5.79 6.25 -9.98
N GLU A 42 -6.90 5.94 -9.32
CA GLU A 42 -7.25 6.44 -7.99
C GLU A 42 -6.27 5.90 -6.94
N ILE A 43 -5.89 4.62 -7.02
CA ILE A 43 -4.85 4.04 -6.16
C ILE A 43 -3.50 4.74 -6.40
N ALA A 44 -3.13 4.97 -7.66
CA ALA A 44 -1.88 5.67 -8.01
C ALA A 44 -1.85 7.10 -7.45
N ALA A 45 -2.95 7.83 -7.61
CA ALA A 45 -3.11 9.17 -7.07
C ALA A 45 -3.06 9.17 -5.53
N GLN A 46 -3.72 8.19 -4.88
CA GLN A 46 -3.65 8.03 -3.43
C GLN A 46 -2.21 7.78 -2.96
N ILE A 47 -1.48 6.89 -3.61
CA ILE A 47 -0.06 6.64 -3.30
C ILE A 47 0.74 7.92 -3.48
N CYS A 48 0.57 8.67 -4.57
CA CYS A 48 1.26 9.95 -4.77
C CYS A 48 1.01 10.95 -3.64
N ARG A 49 -0.25 11.08 -3.18
CA ARG A 49 -0.60 12.04 -2.12
C ARG A 49 -0.06 11.64 -0.74
N GLN A 50 -0.03 10.34 -0.46
CA GLN A 50 0.20 9.81 0.88
C GLN A 50 1.61 9.25 1.08
N ALA A 51 2.36 9.03 0.00
CA ALA A 51 3.71 8.49 0.05
C ALA A 51 4.62 9.38 0.89
N SER A 52 5.15 8.81 1.96
CA SER A 52 6.09 9.46 2.86
C SER A 52 7.08 8.45 3.40
N LEU A 53 8.20 8.94 3.93
CA LEU A 53 9.09 8.10 4.73
C LEU A 53 8.41 7.72 6.03
N VAL A 54 8.56 6.46 6.46
CA VAL A 54 8.18 6.06 7.82
C VAL A 54 9.09 6.81 8.79
N LYS A 55 8.60 7.86 9.44
CA LYS A 55 9.37 8.66 10.41
C LYS A 55 9.87 7.74 11.52
N PRO A 56 11.18 7.45 11.65
CA PRO A 56 11.67 6.77 12.83
C PRO A 56 11.52 7.72 14.02
N THR A 57 11.17 7.18 15.17
CA THR A 57 11.31 7.92 16.43
C THR A 57 12.82 8.10 16.67
N LYS A 58 13.31 9.34 16.47
CA LYS A 58 14.68 9.83 16.71
C LYS A 58 15.80 9.32 15.78
N GLY A 59 16.34 10.25 14.98
CA GLY A 59 17.79 10.37 14.82
C GLY A 59 18.39 9.89 13.51
N ILE A 60 17.93 10.39 12.37
CA ILE A 60 18.68 10.34 11.10
C ILE A 60 18.49 11.68 10.39
N HIS A 61 19.53 12.18 9.75
CA HIS A 61 19.62 13.48 9.06
C HIS A 61 18.64 13.71 7.88
N ASP A 62 17.57 12.91 7.76
CA ASP A 62 16.55 12.89 6.71
C ASP A 62 15.21 13.51 7.16
N ASP A 63 15.21 14.36 8.19
CA ASP A 63 14.01 14.96 8.79
C ASP A 63 13.33 16.05 7.91
N HIS A 64 13.80 16.31 6.69
CA HIS A 64 13.15 17.27 5.78
C HIS A 64 12.20 16.55 4.81
N GLU A 65 10.89 16.81 4.94
CA GLU A 65 9.87 16.33 3.98
C GLU A 65 10.15 16.78 2.52
N ASP A 66 11.02 17.78 2.32
CA ASP A 66 11.40 18.31 1.01
C ASP A 66 12.43 17.46 0.25
N ASN A 67 12.97 16.41 0.89
CA ASN A 67 13.84 15.44 0.23
C ASN A 67 13.06 14.35 -0.52
N PHE A 68 11.73 14.31 -0.43
CA PHE A 68 10.91 13.39 -1.23
C PHE A 68 10.41 14.08 -2.50
N SER A 69 10.52 13.40 -3.64
CA SER A 69 10.04 13.92 -4.92
C SER A 69 9.37 12.81 -5.72
N ILE A 70 8.34 13.16 -6.46
CA ILE A 70 7.55 12.22 -7.23
C ILE A 70 7.76 12.52 -8.71
N VAL A 71 8.04 11.48 -9.49
CA VAL A 71 8.08 11.58 -10.95
C VAL A 71 6.99 10.70 -11.51
N PHE A 72 6.04 11.30 -12.20
CA PHE A 72 4.88 10.62 -12.75
C PHE A 72 4.96 10.62 -14.28
N GLY A 73 4.97 9.43 -14.88
CA GLY A 73 4.98 9.24 -16.33
C GLY A 73 3.70 8.59 -16.81
N ALA A 74 2.89 9.33 -17.56
CA ALA A 74 1.66 8.86 -18.20
C ALA A 74 1.90 8.55 -19.69
N MET A 75 1.53 7.37 -20.17
CA MET A 75 1.73 6.88 -21.54
C MET A 75 0.40 6.40 -22.13
N GLY A 76 -0.07 7.05 -23.19
CA GLY A 76 -1.30 6.67 -23.87
C GLY A 76 -2.55 6.78 -22.98
N VAL A 77 -2.57 7.69 -22.00
CA VAL A 77 -3.72 7.86 -21.10
C VAL A 77 -4.82 8.69 -21.76
N ASN A 78 -6.08 8.42 -21.39
CA ASN A 78 -7.20 9.21 -21.86
C ASN A 78 -7.15 10.64 -21.31
N LEU A 79 -7.77 11.59 -22.02
CA LEU A 79 -7.83 12.98 -21.59
C LEU A 79 -8.49 13.14 -20.22
N GLU A 80 -9.52 12.36 -19.92
CA GLU A 80 -10.19 12.36 -18.62
C GLU A 80 -9.25 11.92 -17.49
N THR A 81 -8.50 10.83 -17.70
CA THR A 81 -7.50 10.33 -16.75
C THR A 81 -6.38 11.37 -16.53
N SER A 82 -5.91 12.02 -17.60
CA SER A 82 -4.90 13.07 -17.47
C SER A 82 -5.41 14.26 -16.64
N ARG A 83 -6.66 14.70 -16.87
CA ARG A 83 -7.29 15.77 -16.11
C ARG A 83 -7.50 15.39 -14.66
N PHE A 84 -7.87 14.13 -14.39
CA PHE A 84 -7.99 13.60 -13.03
C PHE A 84 -6.67 13.74 -12.28
N PHE A 85 -5.55 13.28 -12.86
CA PHE A 85 -4.24 13.40 -12.21
C PHE A 85 -3.79 14.85 -12.02
N THR A 86 -3.91 15.70 -13.04
CA THR A 86 -3.52 17.11 -12.93
C THR A 86 -4.32 17.81 -11.84
N ARG A 87 -5.64 17.63 -11.83
CA ARG A 87 -6.52 18.25 -10.84
C ARG A 87 -6.24 17.74 -9.43
N ASP A 88 -6.03 16.44 -9.28
CA ASP A 88 -5.70 15.84 -7.99
C ASP A 88 -4.37 16.37 -7.44
N PHE A 89 -3.35 16.52 -8.28
CA PHE A 89 -2.06 17.07 -7.86
C PHE A 89 -2.10 18.57 -7.58
N GLU A 90 -2.94 19.33 -8.29
CA GLU A 90 -3.20 20.75 -8.02
C GLU A 90 -3.95 20.98 -6.70
N GLU A 91 -5.04 20.24 -6.46
CA GLU A 91 -5.91 20.41 -5.29
C GLU A 91 -5.21 19.98 -3.98
N ASN A 92 -4.35 18.96 -4.04
CA ASN A 92 -3.67 18.42 -2.85
C ASN A 92 -2.30 19.08 -2.58
N GLY A 93 -1.96 20.17 -3.28
CA GLY A 93 -0.72 20.94 -3.05
C GLY A 93 0.58 20.16 -3.33
N SER A 94 0.49 18.97 -3.92
CA SER A 94 1.64 18.10 -4.18
C SER A 94 2.39 18.49 -5.46
N MET A 95 1.84 19.39 -6.27
CA MET A 95 2.42 19.83 -7.55
C MET A 95 3.85 20.38 -7.42
N GLU A 96 4.20 21.02 -6.30
CA GLU A 96 5.57 21.54 -6.07
C GLU A 96 6.62 20.43 -5.97
N ARG A 97 6.22 19.21 -5.58
CA ARG A 97 7.09 18.04 -5.39
C ARG A 97 6.96 17.01 -6.52
N VAL A 98 6.04 17.23 -7.46
CA VAL A 98 5.70 16.27 -8.53
C VAL A 98 6.17 16.79 -9.88
N THR A 99 6.90 15.97 -10.63
CA THR A 99 7.21 16.22 -12.04
C THR A 99 6.35 15.30 -12.92
N LEU A 100 5.55 15.90 -13.81
CA LEU A 100 4.61 15.19 -14.68
C LEU A 100 5.16 15.09 -16.11
N PHE A 101 5.22 13.87 -16.64
CA PHE A 101 5.38 13.58 -18.06
C PHE A 101 4.06 13.01 -18.57
N LEU A 102 3.35 13.75 -19.40
CA LEU A 102 2.04 13.33 -19.92
C LEU A 102 2.13 13.07 -21.42
N ASN A 103 1.85 11.84 -21.81
CA ASN A 103 1.56 11.46 -23.20
C ASN A 103 0.13 10.91 -23.27
N LEU A 104 -0.69 11.56 -24.07
CA LEU A 104 -2.11 11.25 -24.22
C LEU A 104 -2.35 10.16 -25.27
N ALA A 105 -3.54 9.56 -25.26
CA ALA A 105 -3.94 8.55 -26.23
C ALA A 105 -3.95 9.06 -27.69
N ASN A 106 -4.15 10.37 -27.90
CA ASN A 106 -4.11 11.02 -29.22
C ASN A 106 -2.69 11.39 -29.68
N ASP A 107 -1.69 11.31 -28.79
CA ASP A 107 -0.31 11.64 -29.12
C ASP A 107 0.38 10.45 -29.84
N PRO A 108 1.42 10.69 -30.64
CA PRO A 108 2.10 9.65 -31.40
C PRO A 108 2.60 8.48 -30.54
N THR A 109 2.50 7.26 -31.08
CA THR A 109 2.90 6.04 -30.36
C THR A 109 4.40 5.98 -30.08
N ILE A 110 5.23 6.62 -30.90
CA ILE A 110 6.68 6.74 -30.68
C ILE A 110 6.99 7.54 -29.40
N GLU A 111 6.17 8.54 -29.06
CA GLU A 111 6.37 9.34 -27.85
C GLU A 111 6.16 8.50 -26.57
N ARG A 112 5.29 7.48 -26.62
CA ARG A 112 5.09 6.52 -25.53
C ARG A 112 6.38 5.76 -25.19
N ILE A 113 7.20 5.46 -26.20
CA ILE A 113 8.45 4.72 -26.01
C ILE A 113 9.51 5.57 -25.30
N ILE A 114 9.56 6.87 -25.58
CA ILE A 114 10.55 7.78 -24.98
C ILE A 114 10.11 8.32 -23.62
N THR A 115 8.80 8.47 -23.38
CA THR A 115 8.24 9.02 -22.13
C THR A 115 8.80 8.38 -20.85
N PRO A 116 8.80 7.04 -20.66
CA PRO A 116 9.32 6.43 -19.43
C PRO A 116 10.83 6.63 -19.31
N ARG A 117 11.55 6.73 -20.43
CA ARG A 117 13.00 6.98 -20.43
C ARG A 117 13.30 8.40 -19.95
N LEU A 118 12.51 9.40 -20.37
CA LEU A 118 12.61 10.79 -19.91
C LEU A 118 12.28 10.92 -18.42
N ALA A 119 11.19 10.27 -17.97
CA ALA A 119 10.80 10.22 -16.57
C ALA A 119 11.92 9.62 -15.70
N LEU A 120 12.45 8.46 -16.10
CA LEU A 120 13.52 7.81 -15.34
C LEU A 120 14.85 8.57 -15.36
N THR A 121 15.21 9.24 -16.47
CA THR A 121 16.40 10.10 -16.49
C THR A 121 16.26 11.29 -15.56
N THR A 122 15.07 11.86 -15.46
CA THR A 122 14.77 12.93 -14.50
C THR A 122 14.84 12.40 -13.06
N ALA A 123 14.31 11.20 -12.81
CA ALA A 123 14.41 10.55 -11.51
C ALA A 123 15.85 10.25 -11.09
N GLU A 124 16.70 9.81 -12.01
CA GLU A 124 18.13 9.60 -11.77
C GLU A 124 18.88 10.90 -11.45
N TYR A 125 18.53 11.98 -12.14
CA TYR A 125 19.08 13.31 -11.84
C TYR A 125 18.71 13.75 -10.41
N TYR A 126 17.43 13.64 -10.03
CA TYR A 126 16.97 13.99 -8.69
C TYR A 126 17.57 13.09 -7.61
N ALA A 127 17.61 11.79 -7.82
CA ALA A 127 18.12 10.86 -6.82
C ALA A 127 19.63 10.95 -6.67
N TYR A 128 20.37 10.95 -7.78
CA TYR A 128 21.81 10.76 -7.70
C TYR A 128 22.60 12.06 -7.77
N GLN A 129 22.05 13.17 -8.26
CA GLN A 129 22.75 14.46 -8.28
C GLN A 129 22.23 15.44 -7.22
N LEU A 130 20.93 15.41 -6.93
CA LEU A 130 20.32 16.25 -5.88
C LEU A 130 20.09 15.50 -4.56
N GLU A 131 20.50 14.23 -4.49
CA GLU A 131 20.40 13.36 -3.30
C GLU A 131 18.98 13.18 -2.74
N LYS A 132 17.95 13.38 -3.59
CA LYS A 132 16.55 13.23 -3.20
C LYS A 132 16.07 11.77 -3.24
N HIS A 133 14.98 11.50 -2.54
CA HIS A 133 14.29 10.22 -2.57
C HIS A 133 13.16 10.32 -3.58
N VAL A 134 13.26 9.54 -4.65
CA VAL A 134 12.36 9.66 -5.78
C VAL A 134 11.43 8.46 -5.85
N LEU A 135 10.13 8.73 -5.87
CA LEU A 135 9.12 7.75 -6.22
C LEU A 135 8.71 7.96 -7.67
N VAL A 136 8.94 6.95 -8.51
CA VAL A 136 8.57 6.98 -9.92
C VAL A 136 7.32 6.14 -10.12
N ILE A 137 6.25 6.76 -10.62
CA ILE A 137 5.04 6.06 -11.03
C ILE A 137 4.92 6.12 -12.55
N LEU A 138 4.81 4.96 -13.18
CA LEU A 138 4.68 4.84 -14.64
C LEU A 138 3.34 4.19 -14.96
N THR A 139 2.48 4.85 -15.73
CA THR A 139 1.16 4.33 -16.14
C THR A 139 0.88 4.72 -17.60
N ASP A 140 0.32 3.92 -18.50
CA ASP A 140 0.09 2.50 -18.42
C ASP A 140 1.19 1.77 -19.22
N LEU A 141 1.85 0.80 -18.60
CA LEU A 141 2.86 -0.04 -19.25
C LEU A 141 2.28 -0.93 -20.35
N SER A 142 0.97 -1.21 -20.33
CA SER A 142 0.31 -1.93 -21.42
C SER A 142 0.28 -1.10 -22.70
N SER A 143 0.01 0.21 -22.59
CA SER A 143 0.10 1.14 -23.72
C SER A 143 1.52 1.26 -24.28
N TYR A 144 2.53 1.16 -23.41
CA TYR A 144 3.94 1.10 -23.82
C TYR A 144 4.24 -0.17 -24.62
N CYS A 145 3.84 -1.34 -24.11
CA CYS A 145 4.04 -2.63 -24.78
C CYS A 145 3.31 -2.71 -26.12
N ASP A 146 2.11 -2.15 -26.21
CA ASP A 146 1.34 -2.10 -27.46
C ASP A 146 2.00 -1.15 -28.50
N ALA A 147 2.54 -0.01 -28.06
CA ALA A 147 3.33 0.86 -28.93
C ALA A 147 4.61 0.15 -29.42
N LEU A 148 5.29 -0.61 -28.56
CA LEU A 148 6.46 -1.39 -28.93
C LEU A 148 6.11 -2.47 -29.98
N ARG A 149 4.96 -3.12 -29.80
CA ARG A 149 4.41 -4.08 -30.77
C ARG A 149 4.12 -3.42 -32.12
N GLU A 150 3.50 -2.25 -32.13
CA GLU A 150 3.18 -1.51 -33.35
C GLU A 150 4.45 -1.13 -34.13
N VAL A 151 5.47 -0.63 -33.45
CA VAL A 151 6.77 -0.29 -34.07
C VAL A 151 7.45 -1.51 -34.64
N SER A 152 7.43 -2.64 -33.92
CA SER A 152 8.01 -3.90 -34.39
C SER A 152 7.29 -4.45 -35.62
N ALA A 153 5.95 -4.38 -35.63
CA ALA A 153 5.13 -4.76 -36.78
C ALA A 153 5.39 -3.86 -38.00
N ALA A 154 5.53 -2.54 -37.79
CA ALA A 154 5.86 -1.59 -38.84
C ALA A 154 7.27 -1.80 -39.43
N ARG A 155 8.17 -2.41 -38.67
CA ARG A 155 9.53 -2.82 -39.11
C ARG A 155 9.59 -4.21 -39.72
N GLU A 156 8.46 -4.92 -39.81
CA GLU A 156 8.38 -6.31 -40.29
C GLU A 156 9.31 -7.27 -39.52
N GLU A 157 9.51 -7.02 -38.22
CA GLU A 157 10.28 -7.91 -37.35
C GLU A 157 9.49 -9.20 -37.07
N VAL A 158 10.21 -10.31 -36.81
CA VAL A 158 9.56 -11.59 -36.49
C VAL A 158 8.84 -11.46 -35.13
N PRO A 159 7.52 -11.66 -35.07
CA PRO A 159 6.77 -11.52 -33.83
C PRO A 159 7.07 -12.67 -32.87
N GLY A 160 7.14 -12.34 -31.58
CA GLY A 160 7.24 -13.30 -30.49
C GLY A 160 5.87 -13.78 -30.01
N ARG A 161 5.79 -14.12 -28.71
CA ARG A 161 4.57 -14.65 -28.07
C ARG A 161 3.43 -13.61 -28.12
N ARG A 162 2.25 -14.03 -28.58
CA ARG A 162 1.04 -13.18 -28.74
C ARG A 162 1.28 -11.90 -29.56
N GLY A 163 2.23 -11.92 -30.49
CA GLY A 163 2.50 -10.79 -31.39
C GLY A 163 3.41 -9.71 -30.82
N TYR A 164 3.86 -9.81 -29.57
CA TYR A 164 4.82 -8.85 -28.99
C TYR A 164 6.25 -9.11 -29.50
N PRO A 165 7.13 -8.10 -29.48
CA PRO A 165 8.51 -8.25 -29.96
C PRO A 165 9.30 -9.23 -29.07
N GLY A 166 10.21 -10.01 -29.68
CA GLY A 166 11.04 -10.98 -28.95
C GLY A 166 11.96 -10.35 -27.88
N TYR A 167 12.29 -9.07 -28.03
CA TYR A 167 13.14 -8.31 -27.10
C TYR A 167 12.35 -7.58 -25.99
N MET A 168 11.03 -7.79 -25.87
CA MET A 168 10.21 -7.09 -24.88
C MET A 168 10.71 -7.28 -23.44
N TYR A 169 11.21 -8.47 -23.09
CA TYR A 169 11.83 -8.72 -21.78
C TYR A 169 13.03 -7.81 -21.52
N THR A 170 13.96 -7.75 -22.48
CA THR A 170 15.17 -6.93 -22.37
C THR A 170 14.82 -5.45 -22.33
N ASP A 171 13.87 -5.01 -23.16
CA ASP A 171 13.45 -3.62 -23.23
C ASP A 171 12.77 -3.15 -21.93
N LEU A 172 11.83 -3.94 -21.38
CA LEU A 172 11.25 -3.67 -20.05
C LEU A 172 12.31 -3.69 -18.94
N SER A 173 13.30 -4.57 -19.04
CA SER A 173 14.41 -4.62 -18.08
C SER A 173 15.21 -3.32 -18.08
N THR A 174 15.40 -2.67 -19.24
CA THR A 174 16.10 -1.36 -19.31
C THR A 174 15.37 -0.24 -18.57
N ILE A 175 14.06 -0.37 -18.35
CA ILE A 175 13.23 0.57 -17.61
C ILE A 175 13.26 0.21 -16.12
N TYR A 176 12.91 -1.03 -15.78
CA TYR A 176 12.72 -1.45 -14.39
C TYR A 176 14.03 -1.54 -13.60
N GLU A 177 15.15 -1.93 -14.21
CA GLU A 177 16.44 -2.10 -13.50
C GLU A 177 17.15 -0.77 -13.14
N ARG A 178 16.57 0.37 -13.52
CA ARG A 178 17.02 1.71 -13.12
C ARG A 178 16.61 2.07 -11.69
N ALA A 179 15.73 1.29 -11.06
CA ALA A 179 15.39 1.40 -9.65
C ALA A 179 16.57 0.94 -8.75
N GLY A 180 16.70 1.55 -7.58
CA GLY A 180 17.66 1.12 -6.57
C GLY A 180 18.32 2.26 -5.79
N ARG A 181 19.35 1.88 -5.02
CA ARG A 181 20.24 2.76 -4.24
C ARG A 181 21.68 2.57 -4.70
N VAL A 182 22.45 3.65 -4.68
CA VAL A 182 23.87 3.65 -5.08
C VAL A 182 24.74 3.90 -3.85
N GLU A 183 25.83 3.13 -3.71
CA GLU A 183 26.78 3.28 -2.62
C GLU A 183 27.45 4.66 -2.67
N GLY A 184 27.48 5.34 -1.52
CA GLY A 184 28.03 6.69 -1.40
C GLY A 184 27.10 7.82 -1.89
N ARG A 185 25.84 7.53 -2.23
CA ARG A 185 24.82 8.55 -2.51
C ARG A 185 23.60 8.36 -1.60
N ASN A 186 23.07 9.46 -1.07
CA ASN A 186 21.93 9.40 -0.15
C ASN A 186 20.59 9.20 -0.84
N GLY A 187 20.46 9.55 -2.13
CA GLY A 187 19.19 9.42 -2.85
C GLY A 187 18.87 7.99 -3.30
N SER A 188 17.61 7.79 -3.70
CA SER A 188 17.09 6.48 -4.10
C SER A 188 16.00 6.62 -5.15
N ILE A 189 15.81 5.59 -5.98
CA ILE A 189 14.72 5.52 -6.95
C ILE A 189 13.87 4.29 -6.64
N THR A 190 12.64 4.51 -6.18
CA THR A 190 11.62 3.46 -6.06
C THR A 190 10.69 3.53 -7.26
N GLN A 191 10.36 2.40 -7.88
CA GLN A 191 9.48 2.36 -9.05
C GLN A 191 8.17 1.62 -8.72
N ILE A 192 7.05 2.25 -9.06
CA ILE A 192 5.70 1.65 -9.05
C ILE A 192 5.13 1.73 -10.47
N PRO A 193 5.50 0.80 -11.37
CA PRO A 193 4.90 0.70 -12.68
C PRO A 193 3.49 0.12 -12.58
N ILE A 194 2.55 0.68 -13.31
CA ILE A 194 1.15 0.25 -13.35
C ILE A 194 0.89 -0.32 -14.72
N LEU A 195 0.30 -1.51 -14.75
CA LEU A 195 -0.10 -2.17 -15.99
C LEU A 195 -1.54 -2.66 -15.92
N THR A 196 -2.21 -2.57 -17.07
CA THR A 196 -3.54 -3.15 -17.26
C THR A 196 -3.44 -4.50 -17.94
N MET A 197 -3.78 -5.58 -17.23
CA MET A 197 -3.80 -6.94 -17.75
C MET A 197 -4.93 -7.09 -18.79
N PRO A 198 -4.61 -7.51 -20.03
CA PRO A 198 -5.65 -7.79 -21.02
C PRO A 198 -6.51 -8.98 -20.57
N ASN A 199 -7.85 -8.80 -20.57
CA ASN A 199 -8.83 -9.81 -20.16
C ASN A 199 -8.60 -10.38 -18.74
N ASP A 200 -8.01 -9.60 -17.84
CA ASP A 200 -7.69 -10.01 -16.47
C ASP A 200 -6.75 -11.25 -16.42
N ASP A 201 -6.02 -11.54 -17.52
CA ASP A 201 -5.16 -12.72 -17.65
C ASP A 201 -3.74 -12.44 -17.14
N ILE A 202 -3.43 -12.94 -15.95
CA ILE A 202 -2.09 -12.85 -15.35
C ILE A 202 -1.01 -13.60 -16.14
N THR A 203 -1.39 -14.56 -17.00
CA THR A 203 -0.46 -15.32 -17.86
C THR A 203 -0.13 -14.59 -19.18
N HIS A 204 -0.72 -13.42 -19.39
CA HIS A 204 -0.41 -12.57 -20.53
C HIS A 204 1.08 -12.16 -20.53
N PRO A 205 1.75 -12.05 -21.69
CA PRO A 205 3.19 -11.70 -21.74
C PRO A 205 3.58 -10.43 -20.97
N ILE A 206 2.71 -9.43 -20.90
CA ILE A 206 2.96 -8.16 -20.18
C ILE A 206 3.13 -8.39 -18.66
N PRO A 207 2.13 -8.90 -17.92
CA PRO A 207 2.28 -9.21 -16.50
C PRO A 207 3.32 -10.31 -16.24
N ASP A 208 3.39 -11.34 -17.08
CA ASP A 208 4.35 -12.44 -16.96
C ASP A 208 5.80 -11.91 -16.98
N LEU A 209 6.21 -11.18 -18.02
CA LEU A 209 7.55 -10.62 -18.11
C LEU A 209 7.80 -9.56 -17.04
N THR A 210 6.80 -8.74 -16.68
CA THR A 210 6.95 -7.75 -15.62
C THR A 210 7.20 -8.43 -14.27
N GLY A 211 6.48 -9.50 -13.94
CA GLY A 211 6.67 -10.27 -12.70
C GLY A 211 8.00 -11.04 -12.65
N TYR A 212 8.56 -11.41 -13.82
CA TYR A 212 9.91 -11.98 -13.89
C TYR A 212 11.01 -10.96 -13.56
N ILE A 213 10.83 -9.70 -13.93
CA ILE A 213 11.84 -8.65 -13.74
C ILE A 213 11.71 -7.98 -12.37
N THR A 214 10.48 -7.69 -11.94
CA THR A 214 10.21 -6.93 -10.71
C THR A 214 10.25 -7.80 -9.45
N GLU A 215 10.25 -7.16 -8.28
CA GLU A 215 10.51 -7.81 -6.98
C GLU A 215 9.21 -8.11 -6.22
N GLY A 216 8.17 -8.49 -6.96
CA GLY A 216 6.82 -8.68 -6.42
C GLY A 216 5.76 -8.09 -7.34
N GLN A 217 4.53 -8.01 -6.85
CA GLN A 217 3.42 -7.36 -7.54
C GLN A 217 2.31 -7.05 -6.54
N ILE A 218 1.58 -5.96 -6.76
CA ILE A 218 0.31 -5.66 -6.11
C ILE A 218 -0.80 -5.97 -7.11
N PHE A 219 -1.71 -6.86 -6.75
CA PHE A 219 -2.79 -7.31 -7.62
C PHE A 219 -4.10 -6.63 -7.23
N VAL A 220 -4.68 -5.90 -8.17
CA VAL A 220 -5.98 -5.25 -8.05
C VAL A 220 -7.03 -6.20 -8.63
N ASP A 221 -8.02 -6.57 -7.82
CA ASP A 221 -8.96 -7.65 -8.11
C ASP A 221 -10.38 -7.13 -8.36
N ARG A 222 -10.93 -7.50 -9.52
CA ARG A 222 -12.30 -7.16 -9.91
C ARG A 222 -13.35 -7.71 -8.95
N GLN A 223 -13.10 -8.85 -8.30
CA GLN A 223 -14.05 -9.42 -7.35
C GLN A 223 -14.24 -8.53 -6.11
N LEU A 224 -13.17 -7.88 -5.64
CA LEU A 224 -13.23 -6.96 -4.51
C LEU A 224 -13.89 -5.63 -4.92
N ASP A 225 -13.59 -5.15 -6.12
CA ASP A 225 -14.18 -3.93 -6.68
C ASP A 225 -15.70 -4.06 -6.84
N ASN A 226 -16.18 -5.19 -7.38
CA ASN A 226 -17.62 -5.49 -7.50
C ASN A 226 -18.34 -5.57 -6.15
N LYS A 227 -17.63 -5.82 -5.05
CA LYS A 227 -18.18 -5.78 -3.67
C LYS A 227 -18.20 -4.37 -3.08
N GLY A 228 -17.69 -3.37 -3.79
CA GLY A 228 -17.57 -2.00 -3.30
C GLY A 228 -16.43 -1.80 -2.29
N ILE A 229 -15.40 -2.65 -2.32
CA ILE A 229 -14.23 -2.52 -1.45
C ILE A 229 -13.16 -1.69 -2.17
N TYR A 230 -12.73 -0.59 -1.54
CA TYR A 230 -11.67 0.25 -2.06
C TYR A 230 -10.53 0.40 -1.04
N PRO A 231 -9.25 0.32 -1.43
CA PRO A 231 -8.77 -0.12 -2.74
C PRO A 231 -8.96 -1.64 -2.90
N PRO A 232 -9.36 -2.14 -4.09
CA PRO A 232 -9.64 -3.57 -4.30
C PRO A 232 -8.35 -4.40 -4.45
N ILE A 233 -7.49 -4.41 -3.43
CA ILE A 233 -6.20 -5.13 -3.44
C ILE A 233 -6.39 -6.55 -2.92
N ASN A 234 -6.05 -7.54 -3.74
CA ASN A 234 -6.07 -8.93 -3.33
C ASN A 234 -4.70 -9.35 -2.78
N VAL A 235 -4.66 -9.63 -1.48
CA VAL A 235 -3.44 -9.96 -0.74
C VAL A 235 -2.86 -11.34 -1.06
N LEU A 236 -3.62 -12.25 -1.69
CA LEU A 236 -3.16 -13.62 -1.98
C LEU A 236 -2.17 -13.69 -3.16
N PRO A 237 -2.50 -13.16 -4.36
CA PRO A 237 -1.55 -13.10 -5.47
C PRO A 237 -0.56 -11.94 -5.37
N SER A 238 -0.78 -10.99 -4.44
CA SER A 238 0.17 -9.91 -4.17
C SER A 238 1.35 -10.40 -3.35
N LEU A 239 2.55 -9.91 -3.67
CA LEU A 239 3.77 -10.25 -2.95
C LEU A 239 4.75 -9.09 -3.01
N SER A 240 5.48 -8.84 -1.92
CA SER A 240 6.70 -8.03 -1.92
C SER A 240 7.89 -8.87 -1.46
N ARG A 241 8.89 -9.08 -2.33
CA ARG A 241 10.06 -9.91 -2.00
C ARG A 241 11.00 -9.25 -1.00
N LEU A 242 11.06 -7.91 -0.98
CA LEU A 242 11.93 -7.13 -0.09
C LEU A 242 11.27 -6.72 1.22
N MET A 243 10.02 -7.17 1.45
CA MET A 243 9.27 -6.87 2.68
C MET A 243 10.08 -7.21 3.94
N LYS A 244 10.73 -8.38 3.99
CA LYS A 244 11.51 -8.83 5.16
C LYS A 244 12.64 -7.87 5.56
N SER A 245 13.17 -7.13 4.59
CA SER A 245 14.27 -6.20 4.77
C SER A 245 13.80 -4.81 5.20
N ALA A 246 12.56 -4.46 4.86
CA ALA A 246 11.95 -3.17 5.18
C ALA A 246 11.24 -3.15 6.56
N ILE A 247 10.91 -4.33 7.10
CA ILE A 247 10.17 -4.46 8.37
C ILE A 247 11.08 -4.80 9.55
N GLY A 248 10.60 -4.59 10.78
CA GLY A 248 11.27 -4.98 12.02
C GLY A 248 11.46 -3.85 13.02
N GLU A 249 12.14 -4.14 14.13
CA GLU A 249 12.30 -3.25 15.30
C GLU A 249 12.90 -1.87 14.99
N LYS A 250 13.75 -1.79 13.96
CA LYS A 250 14.44 -0.54 13.59
C LYS A 250 13.68 0.32 12.58
N HIS A 251 12.75 -0.27 11.83
CA HIS A 251 12.09 0.39 10.70
C HIS A 251 10.61 0.64 10.96
N THR A 252 9.88 -0.37 11.43
CA THR A 252 8.44 -0.29 11.68
C THR A 252 8.13 -0.69 13.12
N ARG A 253 7.82 -1.98 13.34
CA ARG A 253 7.53 -2.57 14.64
C ARG A 253 7.94 -4.04 14.63
N LYS A 254 8.28 -4.60 15.80
CA LYS A 254 8.78 -5.97 15.96
C LYS A 254 7.84 -7.07 15.48
N ASP A 255 6.54 -6.83 15.56
CA ASP A 255 5.46 -7.79 15.31
C ASP A 255 4.98 -7.79 13.85
N HIS A 256 5.45 -6.84 13.02
CA HIS A 256 4.94 -6.64 11.66
C HIS A 256 5.00 -7.93 10.82
N GLY A 257 6.17 -8.60 10.78
CA GLY A 257 6.33 -9.81 9.98
C GLY A 257 5.43 -10.97 10.42
N ASP A 258 5.31 -11.17 11.72
CA ASP A 258 4.49 -12.25 12.30
C ASP A 258 3.00 -12.00 12.08
N VAL A 259 2.55 -10.77 12.30
CA VAL A 259 1.16 -10.34 12.09
C VAL A 259 0.77 -10.49 10.63
N SER A 260 1.61 -10.04 9.70
CA SER A 260 1.36 -10.17 8.25
C SER A 260 1.23 -11.63 7.82
N ASN A 261 2.16 -12.49 8.25
CA ASN A 261 2.12 -13.93 7.97
C ASN A 261 0.87 -14.62 8.54
N GLN A 262 0.44 -14.21 9.73
CA GLN A 262 -0.75 -14.74 10.38
C GLN A 262 -2.03 -14.26 9.69
N LEU A 263 -2.13 -12.98 9.33
CA LEU A 263 -3.24 -12.42 8.57
C LEU A 263 -3.38 -13.13 7.23
N TYR A 264 -2.27 -13.32 6.50
CA TYR A 264 -2.27 -14.02 5.21
C TYR A 264 -2.82 -15.44 5.36
N ALA A 265 -2.33 -16.19 6.36
CA ALA A 265 -2.78 -17.55 6.61
C ALA A 265 -4.28 -17.63 6.94
N LYS A 266 -4.78 -16.72 7.80
CA LYS A 266 -6.21 -16.68 8.14
C LYS A 266 -7.08 -16.21 6.98
N TYR A 267 -6.58 -15.31 6.14
CA TYR A 267 -7.29 -14.88 4.95
C TYR A 267 -7.40 -16.01 3.92
N ALA A 268 -6.33 -16.79 3.71
CA ALA A 268 -6.35 -17.97 2.83
C ALA A 268 -7.37 -19.02 3.33
N ILE A 269 -7.32 -19.38 4.61
CA ILE A 269 -8.28 -20.31 5.22
C ILE A 269 -9.71 -19.77 5.12
N GLY A 270 -9.92 -18.47 5.34
CA GLY A 270 -11.23 -17.83 5.20
C GLY A 270 -11.78 -17.89 3.77
N ARG A 271 -10.92 -17.74 2.75
CA ARG A 271 -11.31 -17.89 1.34
C ARG A 271 -11.68 -19.34 1.00
N ASP A 272 -10.94 -20.32 1.49
CA ASP A 272 -11.27 -21.74 1.33
C ASP A 272 -12.60 -22.09 2.03
N ALA A 273 -12.80 -21.57 3.25
CA ALA A 273 -14.06 -21.71 3.98
C ALA A 273 -15.24 -21.05 3.24
N ALA A 274 -15.03 -19.92 2.57
CA ALA A 274 -16.06 -19.26 1.77
C ALA A 274 -16.44 -20.08 0.54
N ALA A 275 -15.47 -20.70 -0.12
CA ALA A 275 -15.73 -21.65 -1.20
C ALA A 275 -16.49 -22.89 -0.69
N MET A 276 -16.10 -23.44 0.46
CA MET A 276 -16.78 -24.58 1.07
C MET A 276 -18.23 -24.25 1.48
N LYS A 277 -18.47 -23.05 2.04
CA LYS A 277 -19.82 -22.54 2.35
C LYS A 277 -20.70 -22.47 1.10
N ALA A 278 -20.16 -22.02 -0.03
CA ALA A 278 -20.92 -21.94 -1.28
C ALA A 278 -21.34 -23.32 -1.82
N VAL A 279 -20.57 -24.38 -1.53
CA VAL A 279 -20.83 -25.74 -2.02
C VAL A 279 -21.70 -26.56 -1.06
N VAL A 280 -21.38 -26.57 0.24
CA VAL A 280 -21.97 -27.49 1.23
C VAL A 280 -23.03 -26.79 2.11
N GLY A 281 -23.09 -25.46 2.08
CA GLY A 281 -23.99 -24.67 2.93
C GLY A 281 -23.41 -24.38 4.33
N GLU A 282 -24.03 -23.46 5.05
CA GLU A 282 -23.49 -22.90 6.30
C GLU A 282 -23.49 -23.87 7.49
N GLU A 283 -24.38 -24.87 7.47
CA GLU A 283 -24.58 -25.80 8.59
C GLU A 283 -23.45 -26.82 8.71
N ALA A 284 -22.78 -27.14 7.61
CA ALA A 284 -21.70 -28.12 7.56
C ALA A 284 -20.32 -27.54 7.96
N LEU A 285 -20.22 -26.24 8.21
CA LEU A 285 -18.96 -25.60 8.55
C LEU A 285 -18.57 -25.85 10.01
N SER A 286 -17.28 -26.11 10.23
CA SER A 286 -16.72 -26.20 11.58
C SER A 286 -16.81 -24.84 12.30
N PRO A 287 -16.77 -24.82 13.64
CA PRO A 287 -16.72 -23.56 14.39
C PRO A 287 -15.53 -22.67 13.99
N GLU A 288 -14.39 -23.26 13.62
CA GLU A 288 -13.21 -22.54 13.16
C GLU A 288 -13.41 -21.91 11.78
N ASP A 289 -14.10 -22.60 10.88
CA ASP A 289 -14.44 -22.07 9.55
C ASP A 289 -15.41 -20.89 9.67
N LYS A 290 -16.38 -20.98 10.58
CA LYS A 290 -17.31 -19.86 10.86
C LYS A 290 -16.58 -18.61 11.36
N LEU A 291 -15.61 -18.78 12.27
CA LEU A 291 -14.75 -17.67 12.71
C LEU A 291 -13.89 -17.11 11.56
N SER A 292 -13.38 -17.99 10.69
CA SER A 292 -12.57 -17.59 9.53
C SER A 292 -13.38 -16.83 8.48
N LEU A 293 -14.65 -17.16 8.31
CA LEU A 293 -15.59 -16.39 7.49
C LEU A 293 -15.90 -15.01 8.07
N GLU A 294 -16.13 -14.93 9.38
CA GLU A 294 -16.35 -13.66 10.07
C GLU A 294 -15.10 -12.76 9.95
N PHE A 295 -13.92 -13.36 10.12
CA PHE A 295 -12.65 -12.68 9.89
C PHE A 295 -12.51 -12.20 8.44
N LEU A 296 -12.84 -13.03 7.45
CA LEU A 296 -12.75 -12.67 6.04
C LEU A 296 -13.57 -11.41 5.72
N ASP A 297 -14.84 -11.38 6.13
CA ASP A 297 -15.72 -10.23 5.88
C ASP A 297 -15.23 -8.96 6.59
N LYS A 298 -14.80 -9.09 7.86
CA LYS A 298 -14.25 -7.96 8.62
C LYS A 298 -12.92 -7.47 8.07
N PHE A 299 -12.06 -8.37 7.59
CA PHE A 299 -10.78 -8.04 6.98
C PHE A 299 -11.00 -7.26 5.67
N GLU A 300 -11.87 -7.74 4.80
CA GLU A 300 -12.22 -7.06 3.55
C GLU A 300 -12.86 -5.68 3.82
N LYS A 301 -13.82 -5.58 4.75
CA LYS A 301 -14.56 -4.33 5.02
C LYS A 301 -13.87 -3.31 5.91
N THR A 302 -12.93 -3.72 6.76
CA THR A 302 -12.32 -2.83 7.76
C THR A 302 -10.84 -2.60 7.52
N PHE A 303 -10.11 -3.63 7.08
CA PHE A 303 -8.66 -3.57 6.90
C PHE A 303 -8.28 -3.21 5.49
N VAL A 304 -8.81 -3.92 4.50
CA VAL A 304 -8.58 -3.61 3.07
C VAL A 304 -9.34 -2.36 2.68
N SER A 305 -10.61 -2.25 3.10
CA SER A 305 -11.41 -1.04 2.84
C SER A 305 -10.87 0.18 3.58
N GLN A 306 -10.65 1.25 2.82
CA GLN A 306 -10.10 2.52 3.25
C GLN A 306 -10.64 3.61 2.35
N SER A 307 -10.80 4.84 2.84
CA SER A 307 -11.21 5.95 1.96
C SER A 307 -10.06 6.39 1.04
N PRO A 308 -10.32 6.82 -0.22
CA PRO A 308 -9.29 7.34 -1.13
C PRO A 308 -8.45 8.50 -0.59
N TYR A 309 -8.96 9.23 0.39
CA TYR A 309 -8.30 10.39 1.01
C TYR A 309 -7.89 10.14 2.46
N GLU A 310 -8.17 8.96 3.00
CA GLU A 310 -7.71 8.57 4.34
C GLU A 310 -6.30 8.03 4.24
N ALA A 311 -5.36 8.57 5.02
CA ALA A 311 -4.01 8.04 5.15
C ALA A 311 -3.88 7.38 6.53
N ARG A 312 -3.55 6.08 6.55
CA ARG A 312 -3.31 5.34 7.80
C ARG A 312 -1.82 5.17 8.01
N THR A 313 -1.37 5.44 9.22
CA THR A 313 0.01 5.13 9.58
C THR A 313 0.21 3.61 9.68
N ILE A 314 1.47 3.16 9.58
CA ILE A 314 1.80 1.74 9.77
C ILE A 314 1.38 1.25 11.16
N PHE A 315 1.50 2.07 12.19
CA PHE A 315 1.14 1.70 13.56
C PHE A 315 -0.36 1.48 13.72
N GLU A 316 -1.18 2.38 13.17
CA GLU A 316 -2.64 2.23 13.14
C GLU A 316 -3.07 1.00 12.34
N SER A 317 -2.42 0.75 11.19
CA SER A 317 -2.69 -0.42 10.36
C SER A 317 -2.37 -1.73 11.11
N LEU A 318 -1.25 -1.78 11.84
CA LEU A 318 -0.89 -2.93 12.66
C LEU A 318 -1.82 -3.10 13.88
N ASP A 319 -2.29 -2.02 14.49
CA ASP A 319 -3.25 -2.10 15.60
C ASP A 319 -4.63 -2.57 15.12
N LEU A 320 -5.03 -2.18 13.90
CA LEU A 320 -6.23 -2.67 13.24
C LEU A 320 -6.08 -4.17 12.90
N ALA A 321 -4.92 -4.59 12.40
CA ALA A 321 -4.59 -6.00 12.19
C ALA A 321 -4.74 -6.82 13.48
N TRP A 322 -4.18 -6.35 14.61
CA TRP A 322 -4.37 -7.01 15.90
C TRP A 322 -5.83 -7.05 16.36
N SER A 323 -6.61 -6.01 16.07
CA SER A 323 -8.03 -6.01 16.40
C SER A 323 -8.81 -7.09 15.67
N LEU A 324 -8.40 -7.44 14.44
CA LEU A 324 -8.98 -8.53 13.67
C LEU A 324 -8.48 -9.90 14.13
N LEU A 325 -7.18 -10.03 14.45
CA LEU A 325 -6.63 -11.28 14.96
C LEU A 325 -7.24 -11.71 16.31
N ARG A 326 -7.72 -10.76 17.11
CA ARG A 326 -8.45 -11.01 18.37
C ARG A 326 -9.81 -11.70 18.21
N ILE A 327 -10.33 -11.81 16.99
CA ILE A 327 -11.53 -12.64 16.71
C ILE A 327 -11.21 -14.11 17.00
N PHE A 328 -9.96 -14.51 16.80
CA PHE A 328 -9.53 -15.87 17.09
C PHE A 328 -9.03 -16.00 18.54
N PRO A 329 -9.29 -17.15 19.20
CA PRO A 329 -8.63 -17.51 20.45
C PRO A 329 -7.11 -17.64 20.23
N LYS A 330 -6.35 -17.44 21.31
CA LYS A 330 -4.87 -17.46 21.29
C LYS A 330 -4.31 -18.74 20.67
N ASP A 331 -4.96 -19.88 20.90
CA ASP A 331 -4.50 -21.19 20.44
C ASP A 331 -4.52 -21.35 18.91
N LEU A 332 -5.35 -20.56 18.21
CA LEU A 332 -5.47 -20.59 16.75
C LEU A 332 -4.49 -19.66 16.02
N LEU A 333 -3.65 -18.92 16.75
CA LEU A 333 -2.63 -17.99 16.22
C LEU A 333 -1.24 -18.64 16.21
N ASN A 334 -1.08 -19.69 15.40
CA ASN A 334 0.11 -20.54 15.39
C ASN A 334 1.37 -19.95 14.73
N ARG A 335 1.27 -18.84 13.98
CA ARG A 335 2.43 -18.21 13.31
C ARG A 335 3.01 -17.02 14.06
N ILE A 336 2.46 -16.69 15.23
CA ILE A 336 2.95 -15.58 16.05
C ILE A 336 3.70 -16.12 17.27
N PRO A 337 4.94 -15.66 17.54
CA PRO A 337 5.67 -16.04 18.76
C PRO A 337 4.92 -15.65 20.03
N ALA A 338 4.94 -16.52 21.05
CA ALA A 338 4.23 -16.30 22.31
C ALA A 338 4.57 -14.95 22.97
N LYS A 339 5.84 -14.50 22.90
CA LYS A 339 6.29 -13.21 23.43
C LYS A 339 5.54 -12.02 22.82
N VAL A 340 5.35 -12.05 21.49
CA VAL A 340 4.63 -11.00 20.75
C VAL A 340 3.13 -11.08 21.04
N LEU A 341 2.61 -12.31 21.12
CA LEU A 341 1.20 -12.56 21.40
C LEU A 341 0.80 -12.02 22.78
N ASP A 342 1.58 -12.25 23.83
CA ASP A 342 1.24 -11.79 25.17
C ASP A 342 1.29 -10.26 25.32
N GLU A 343 2.20 -9.60 24.61
CA GLU A 343 2.35 -8.13 24.65
C GLU A 343 1.23 -7.39 23.91
N PHE A 344 0.84 -7.85 22.71
CA PHE A 344 -0.08 -7.11 21.86
C PHE A 344 -1.54 -7.60 21.95
N TYR A 345 -1.79 -8.84 22.38
CA TYR A 345 -3.15 -9.38 22.41
C TYR A 345 -4.05 -8.65 23.43
N GLN A 346 -3.53 -8.18 24.57
CA GLN A 346 -4.34 -7.53 25.63
C GLN A 346 -4.46 -6.00 25.51
N ARG A 347 -3.61 -5.35 24.71
CA ARG A 347 -3.40 -3.90 24.69
C ARG A 347 -4.68 -3.04 24.61
N ARG A 348 -5.70 -3.46 23.85
CA ARG A 348 -6.97 -2.71 23.71
C ARG A 348 -8.04 -3.08 24.75
N ALA A 349 -7.92 -4.23 25.40
CA ALA A 349 -8.74 -4.56 26.58
C ALA A 349 -8.32 -3.67 27.76
N ASP A 350 -7.02 -3.39 27.88
CA ASP A 350 -6.46 -2.52 28.92
C ASP A 350 -6.73 -1.04 28.62
N GLU A 351 -6.62 -0.58 27.37
CA GLU A 351 -7.05 0.79 27.00
C GLU A 351 -8.56 1.03 27.18
N ARG A 352 -9.41 0.02 26.92
CA ARG A 352 -10.86 0.12 27.22
C ARG A 352 -11.14 0.11 28.72
N LYS A 353 -10.38 -0.66 29.52
CA LYS A 353 -10.44 -0.62 30.99
C LYS A 353 -9.95 0.72 31.54
N GLN A 354 -8.88 1.29 31.01
CA GLN A 354 -8.39 2.62 31.39
C GLN A 354 -9.34 3.75 30.97
N ARG A 355 -9.95 3.70 29.77
CA ARG A 355 -10.96 4.68 29.36
C ARG A 355 -12.25 4.59 30.19
N ARG A 356 -12.64 3.38 30.63
CA ARG A 356 -13.76 3.20 31.58
C ARG A 356 -13.38 3.70 32.98
N GLY A 357 -12.20 3.34 33.49
CA GLY A 357 -11.69 3.82 34.77
C GLY A 357 -11.55 5.34 34.85
N ASN A 358 -11.05 5.99 33.79
CA ASN A 358 -10.94 7.47 33.73
C ASN A 358 -12.30 8.18 33.60
N LYS A 359 -13.31 7.49 33.06
CA LYS A 359 -14.68 8.01 32.99
C LYS A 359 -15.36 7.90 34.36
N ASP A 360 -15.21 6.74 35.03
CA ASP A 360 -15.71 6.52 36.39
C ASP A 360 -15.02 7.44 37.42
N THR A 361 -13.74 7.79 37.27
CA THR A 361 -13.08 8.77 38.15
C THR A 361 -13.52 10.21 37.88
N ARG A 362 -13.77 10.59 36.62
CA ARG A 362 -14.30 11.92 36.28
C ARG A 362 -15.75 12.09 36.73
N ASP A 363 -16.58 11.07 36.57
CA ASP A 363 -17.98 11.10 37.01
C ASP A 363 -18.03 11.17 38.56
N ASN A 364 -17.11 10.49 39.28
CA ASN A 364 -16.99 10.59 40.73
C ASN A 364 -16.41 11.93 41.24
N GLU A 365 -15.50 12.58 40.49
CA GLU A 365 -15.00 13.93 40.85
C GLU A 365 -16.08 15.00 40.67
N VAL A 366 -16.90 14.91 39.62
CA VAL A 366 -18.01 15.84 39.35
C VAL A 366 -19.14 15.68 40.38
N ASP A 367 -19.42 14.45 40.83
CA ASP A 367 -20.37 14.20 41.93
C ASP A 367 -19.82 14.67 43.30
N GLY A 368 -18.50 14.59 43.51
CA GLY A 368 -17.84 15.12 44.72
C GLY A 368 -17.84 16.65 44.81
N GLU A 369 -17.61 17.34 43.69
CA GLU A 369 -17.67 18.81 43.62
C GLU A 369 -19.11 19.34 43.82
N ASN A 370 -20.12 18.64 43.28
CA ASN A 370 -21.53 18.98 43.50
C ASN A 370 -21.97 18.78 44.96
N GLN A 371 -21.44 17.77 45.66
CA GLN A 371 -21.72 17.56 47.08
C GLN A 371 -21.03 18.60 47.98
N GLN A 372 -19.81 19.06 47.62
CA GLN A 372 -19.13 20.13 48.35
C GLN A 372 -19.79 21.51 48.13
N GLN A 373 -20.31 21.80 46.94
CA GLN A 373 -21.09 23.03 46.69
C GLN A 373 -22.46 23.02 47.39
N GLN A 374 -23.09 21.86 47.58
CA GLN A 374 -24.33 21.75 48.38
C GLN A 374 -24.09 21.88 49.89
N GLN A 375 -22.94 21.46 50.40
CA GLN A 375 -22.59 21.65 51.82
C GLN A 375 -22.18 23.10 52.14
N GLN A 376 -21.47 23.81 51.25
CA GLN A 376 -21.13 25.22 51.48
C GLN A 376 -22.34 26.17 51.42
N ASN A 377 -23.38 25.83 50.68
CA ASN A 377 -24.63 26.62 50.63
C ASN A 377 -25.60 26.31 51.78
N GLY A 378 -25.29 25.36 52.66
CA GLY A 378 -26.14 24.92 53.77
C GLY A 378 -25.89 25.62 55.12
N GLU A 379 -24.77 26.32 55.30
CA GLU A 379 -24.37 26.91 56.59
C GLU A 379 -24.52 28.45 56.68
N GLY A 380 -25.20 29.08 55.72
CA GLY A 380 -25.33 30.54 55.64
C GLY A 380 -26.75 31.07 55.82
N ASN A 381 -27.47 30.73 56.89
CA ASN A 381 -28.61 31.53 57.36
C ASN A 381 -29.08 31.13 58.77
N LEU A 382 -28.43 31.69 59.80
CA LEU A 382 -29.02 31.82 61.13
C LEU A 382 -28.30 32.90 61.95
N VAL A 383 -28.65 34.16 61.73
CA VAL A 383 -28.62 35.22 62.76
C VAL A 383 -29.83 36.14 62.53
N ASP A 384 -30.83 36.00 63.39
CA ASP A 384 -31.92 36.96 63.61
C ASP A 384 -31.41 38.17 64.42
N VAL A 385 -31.98 39.35 64.13
CA VAL A 385 -32.16 40.56 64.97
C VAL A 385 -30.95 41.12 65.73
#